data_AF-A0AAV0CHY6-F1
#
_entry.id   AF-A0AAV0CHY6-F1
#
_cell.length_a   1.000
_cell.length_b   1.000
_cell.length_c   1.000
_cell.angle_alpha   90.00
_cell.angle_beta   90.00
_cell.angle_gamma   90.00
#
_symmetry.space_group_name_H-M   'P 1'
#
loop_
_entity.id
_entity.type
_entity.pdbx_description
1 polymer ?
#
loop_
_entity_poly.entity_id
_entity_poly.type
_entity_poly.pdbx_seq_one_letter_code
_entity_poly.pdbx_strand_id
1 'polypeptide(L)'
;MGVTIKTSAPKRSFAVSPTKFIAENGKLNADALVNLDHGDPTMFVPYWEKMSEGSTINFPGSQSLSYFSETKSVCWFLEPKLEEEIRRLHRTVGNAAVGEEDCIVVGSGSSQLIQAALYALSAPDSDQTLSVVCACPYYSAQQDLPSQRTEVSV
;
A
#
# COMPACT_ATOMS: atom_id res chain seq x y z
N MET A 1 -5.29 7.97 -45.67
CA MET A 1 -4.13 7.09 -45.44
C MET A 1 -4.22 6.60 -44.00
N GLY A 2 -4.60 5.35 -43.78
CA GLY A 2 -4.78 4.79 -42.44
C GLY A 2 -3.49 4.14 -41.94
N VAL A 3 -3.00 4.54 -40.77
CA VAL A 3 -1.86 3.90 -40.12
C VAL A 3 -2.42 2.78 -39.24
N THR A 4 -2.09 1.54 -39.58
CA THR A 4 -2.40 0.36 -38.74
C THR A 4 -1.22 0.09 -37.82
N ILE A 5 -1.38 0.30 -36.52
CA ILE A 5 -0.37 -0.04 -35.51
C ILE A 5 -0.69 -1.45 -34.99
N LYS A 6 0.19 -2.41 -35.27
CA LYS A 6 0.15 -3.74 -34.65
C LYS A 6 0.87 -3.66 -33.31
N THR A 7 0.13 -3.68 -32.22
CA THR A 7 0.71 -3.77 -30.87
C THR A 7 0.95 -5.24 -30.51
N SER A 8 2.23 -5.61 -30.40
CA SER A 8 2.65 -6.89 -29.80
C SER A 8 2.42 -6.83 -28.29
N ALA A 9 1.81 -7.86 -27.72
CA ALA A 9 1.65 -7.99 -26.27
C ALA A 9 3.01 -7.91 -25.55
N PRO A 10 3.14 -7.16 -24.44
CA PRO A 10 4.35 -7.19 -23.63
C PRO A 10 4.46 -8.52 -22.89
N LYS A 11 5.49 -9.32 -23.22
CA LYS A 11 5.86 -10.57 -22.51
C LYS A 11 6.61 -10.28 -21.20
N ARG A 12 6.10 -9.39 -20.37
CA ARG A 12 6.63 -9.21 -19.02
C ARG A 12 5.54 -9.50 -18.01
N SER A 13 5.46 -10.76 -17.63
CA SER A 13 4.95 -11.12 -16.31
C SER A 13 5.89 -10.48 -15.29
N PHE A 14 5.36 -9.58 -14.47
CA PHE A 14 5.99 -9.27 -13.19
C PHE A 14 5.68 -10.46 -12.27
N ALA A 15 6.39 -11.57 -12.51
CA ALA A 15 6.39 -12.67 -11.57
C ALA A 15 7.14 -12.16 -10.33
N VAL A 16 6.41 -11.95 -9.24
CA VAL A 16 7.01 -12.00 -7.91
C VAL A 16 7.47 -13.44 -7.76
N SER A 17 8.77 -13.68 -7.95
CA SER A 17 9.34 -15.00 -7.70
C SER A 17 9.06 -15.35 -6.24
N PRO A 18 8.34 -16.44 -5.95
CA PRO A 18 8.35 -16.99 -4.62
C PRO A 18 9.81 -17.22 -4.27
N THR A 19 10.25 -16.82 -3.07
CA THR A 19 11.58 -17.13 -2.56
C THR A 19 11.82 -18.62 -2.78
N LYS A 20 12.62 -18.93 -3.81
CA LYS A 20 12.90 -20.30 -4.24
C LYS A 20 13.84 -20.87 -3.19
N PHE A 21 13.29 -21.42 -2.11
CA PHE A 21 14.05 -22.23 -1.16
C PHE A 21 14.52 -23.57 -1.77
N ILE A 22 14.19 -23.81 -3.05
CA ILE A 22 14.59 -25.00 -3.78
C ILE A 22 15.78 -24.63 -4.66
N ALA A 23 16.98 -24.98 -4.17
CA ALA A 23 18.16 -25.12 -5.02
C ALA A 23 17.80 -26.03 -6.20
N GLU A 24 18.36 -25.79 -7.40
CA GLU A 24 18.04 -26.50 -8.65
C GLU A 24 18.16 -28.04 -8.58
N ASN A 25 18.63 -28.61 -7.47
CA ASN A 25 18.76 -30.05 -7.23
C ASN A 25 18.00 -30.58 -5.99
N GLY A 26 17.00 -29.87 -5.47
CA GLY A 26 16.12 -30.39 -4.38
C GLY A 26 16.81 -30.60 -3.02
N LYS A 27 18.04 -30.10 -2.84
CA LYS A 27 18.80 -30.21 -1.59
C LYS A 27 18.70 -28.88 -0.85
N LEU A 28 18.10 -28.89 0.35
CA LEU A 28 18.09 -27.74 1.25
C LEU A 28 19.54 -27.40 1.61
N ASN A 29 19.95 -26.15 1.34
CA ASN A 29 21.25 -25.67 1.79
C ASN A 29 21.19 -25.53 3.31
N ALA A 30 22.02 -26.28 4.04
CA ALA A 30 22.10 -26.19 5.50
C ALA A 30 22.51 -24.78 5.98
N ASP A 31 23.17 -24.00 5.11
CA ASP A 31 23.57 -22.61 5.35
C ASP A 31 22.55 -21.59 4.81
N ALA A 32 21.34 -22.02 4.41
CA ALA A 32 20.31 -21.10 3.95
C ALA A 32 19.85 -20.19 5.10
N LEU A 33 20.06 -18.88 4.94
CA LEU A 33 19.57 -17.87 5.88
C LEU A 33 18.04 -17.76 5.76
N VAL A 34 17.36 -17.96 6.88
CA VAL A 34 15.93 -17.68 7.00
C VAL A 34 15.75 -16.21 7.38
N ASN A 35 15.35 -15.38 6.43
CA ASN A 35 15.12 -13.95 6.66
C ASN A 35 13.70 -13.73 7.21
N LEU A 36 13.62 -13.29 8.47
CA LEU A 36 12.37 -12.89 9.16
C LEU A 36 12.43 -11.43 9.63
N ASP A 37 13.37 -10.64 9.10
CA ASP A 37 13.59 -9.24 9.49
C ASP A 37 12.48 -8.31 8.95
N HIS A 38 11.87 -8.70 7.82
CA HIS A 38 10.79 -7.93 7.19
C HIS A 38 9.48 -8.71 7.26
N GLY A 39 8.40 -8.00 7.58
CA GLY A 39 7.03 -8.54 7.51
C GLY A 39 6.51 -8.67 6.08
N ASP A 40 7.31 -9.20 5.16
CA ASP A 40 6.91 -9.42 3.76
C ASP A 40 5.82 -10.50 3.69
N PRO A 41 4.57 -10.16 3.29
CA PRO A 41 3.40 -11.01 3.48
C PRO A 41 3.25 -12.11 2.42
N THR A 42 4.36 -12.73 1.98
CA THR A 42 4.38 -13.79 0.96
C THR A 42 3.57 -15.04 1.36
N MET A 43 3.22 -15.19 2.64
CA MET A 43 2.33 -16.24 3.14
C MET A 43 0.96 -16.26 2.45
N PHE A 44 0.49 -15.15 1.88
CA PHE A 44 -0.81 -15.09 1.18
C PHE A 44 -0.75 -15.45 -0.30
N VAL A 45 0.44 -15.65 -0.88
CA VAL A 45 0.59 -15.99 -2.32
C VAL A 45 -0.24 -17.23 -2.72
N PRO A 46 -0.20 -18.36 -1.98
CA PRO A 46 -0.96 -19.55 -2.36
C PRO A 46 -2.49 -19.37 -2.33
N TYR A 47 -2.99 -18.43 -1.51
CA TYR A 47 -4.41 -18.09 -1.50
C TYR A 47 -4.80 -17.38 -2.80
N TRP A 48 -4.03 -16.38 -3.21
CA TRP A 48 -4.30 -15.61 -4.41
C TRP A 48 -4.08 -16.41 -5.71
N GLU A 49 -3.16 -17.36 -5.72
CA GLU A 49 -3.01 -18.30 -6.86
C GLU A 49 -4.28 -19.12 -7.08
N LYS A 50 -4.93 -19.59 -6.01
CA LYS A 50 -6.20 -20.32 -6.09
C LYS A 50 -7.38 -19.45 -6.53
N MET A 51 -7.33 -18.16 -6.21
CA MET A 51 -8.39 -17.19 -6.56
C MET A 51 -8.18 -16.51 -7.92
N SER A 52 -7.12 -16.86 -8.65
CA SER A 52 -6.63 -16.16 -9.85
C SER A 52 -7.70 -15.89 -10.91
N GLU A 53 -8.58 -16.86 -11.20
CA GLU A 53 -9.66 -16.67 -12.19
C GLU A 53 -10.66 -15.59 -11.74
N GLY A 54 -11.02 -15.55 -10.46
CA GLY A 54 -11.96 -14.58 -9.89
C GLY A 54 -11.34 -13.21 -9.60
N SER A 55 -10.00 -13.12 -9.55
CA SER A 55 -9.26 -11.89 -9.23
C SER A 55 -8.48 -11.32 -10.43
N THR A 56 -8.69 -11.85 -11.63
CA THR A 56 -8.04 -11.33 -12.85
C THR A 56 -8.60 -9.95 -13.19
N ILE A 57 -7.72 -8.96 -13.36
CA ILE A 57 -8.08 -7.58 -13.73
C ILE A 57 -7.56 -7.31 -15.15
N ASN A 58 -8.43 -6.76 -16.01
CA ASN A 58 -8.06 -6.32 -17.34
C ASN A 58 -8.00 -4.78 -17.39
N PHE A 59 -6.90 -4.23 -17.90
CA PHE A 59 -6.69 -2.79 -18.05
C PHE A 59 -6.65 -2.42 -19.54
N PRO A 60 -7.69 -1.80 -20.11
CA PRO A 60 -7.63 -1.20 -21.44
C PRO A 60 -6.55 -0.12 -21.51
N GLY A 61 -5.89 0.01 -22.66
CA GLY A 61 -4.80 0.99 -22.82
C GLY A 61 -5.22 2.47 -22.71
N SER A 62 -6.53 2.75 -22.79
CA SER A 62 -7.11 4.08 -22.57
C SER A 62 -7.59 4.31 -21.14
N GLN A 63 -7.59 3.29 -20.28
CA GLN A 63 -8.05 3.41 -18.91
C GLN A 63 -7.07 4.25 -18.08
N SER A 64 -7.61 5.12 -17.22
CA SER A 64 -6.84 5.91 -16.25
C SER A 64 -5.71 6.78 -16.84
N LEU A 65 -5.92 7.31 -18.05
CA LEU A 65 -4.99 8.29 -18.66
C LEU A 65 -5.17 9.73 -18.12
N SER A 66 -6.32 10.02 -17.52
CA SER A 66 -6.57 11.29 -16.82
C SER A 66 -5.85 11.30 -15.48
N TYR A 67 -5.36 12.46 -15.04
CA TYR A 67 -4.90 12.65 -13.67
C TYR A 67 -6.05 12.57 -12.65
N PHE A 68 -7.27 12.95 -13.06
CA PHE A 68 -8.43 13.01 -12.20
C PHE A 68 -9.29 11.75 -12.32
N SER A 69 -9.66 11.19 -11.17
CA SER A 69 -10.62 10.09 -11.04
C SER A 69 -12.02 10.60 -10.71
N GLU A 70 -12.14 11.51 -9.73
CA GLU A 70 -13.40 12.16 -9.35
C GLU A 70 -13.13 13.60 -8.91
N THR A 71 -13.54 14.59 -9.70
CA THR A 71 -13.18 16.00 -9.46
C THR A 71 -13.91 16.64 -8.29
N LYS A 72 -14.99 16.02 -7.80
CA LYS A 72 -15.77 16.54 -6.67
C LYS A 72 -15.34 16.00 -5.31
N SER A 73 -14.49 14.95 -5.30
CA SER A 73 -13.97 14.38 -4.06
C SER A 73 -12.80 15.20 -3.52
N VAL A 74 -12.66 15.26 -2.19
CA VAL A 74 -11.47 15.81 -1.53
C VAL A 74 -10.21 15.07 -2.01
N CYS A 75 -10.30 13.74 -2.15
CA CYS A 75 -9.26 12.91 -2.74
C CYS A 75 -9.58 12.68 -4.22
N TRP A 76 -9.31 13.68 -5.07
CA TRP A 76 -9.71 13.66 -6.48
C TRP A 76 -9.06 12.58 -7.36
N PHE A 77 -8.00 11.96 -6.85
CA PHE A 77 -7.28 10.83 -7.47
C PHE A 77 -7.69 9.47 -6.89
N LEU A 78 -8.69 9.43 -5.99
CA LEU A 78 -9.31 8.18 -5.54
C LEU A 78 -10.29 7.69 -6.61
N GLU A 79 -10.06 6.47 -7.10
CA GLU A 79 -11.00 5.78 -7.97
C GLU A 79 -12.31 5.48 -7.23
N PRO A 80 -13.49 5.89 -7.74
CA PRO A 80 -14.79 5.65 -7.09
C PRO A 80 -15.05 4.16 -6.82
N LYS A 81 -14.62 3.33 -7.78
CA LYS A 81 -14.38 1.88 -7.69
C LYS A 81 -13.91 1.43 -6.30
N LEU A 82 -12.75 1.95 -5.96
CA LEU A 82 -11.98 1.56 -4.81
C LEU A 82 -12.63 2.09 -3.52
N GLU A 83 -13.16 3.31 -3.54
CA GLU A 83 -13.88 3.87 -2.39
C GLU A 83 -15.06 2.99 -1.98
N GLU A 84 -15.90 2.59 -2.94
CA GLU A 84 -17.05 1.72 -2.69
C GLU A 84 -16.63 0.41 -2.02
N GLU A 85 -15.60 -0.25 -2.55
CA GLU A 85 -15.11 -1.52 -2.02
C GLU A 85 -14.45 -1.39 -0.64
N ILE A 86 -13.73 -0.30 -0.37
CA ILE A 86 -13.18 -0.01 0.97
C ILE A 86 -14.32 0.12 1.99
N ARG A 87 -15.34 0.93 1.68
CA ARG A 87 -16.51 1.11 2.56
C ARG A 87 -17.24 -0.22 2.76
N ARG A 88 -17.44 -0.99 1.68
CA ARG A 88 -18.09 -2.31 1.75
C ARG A 88 -17.30 -3.29 2.60
N LEU A 89 -15.97 -3.30 2.48
CA LEU A 89 -15.08 -4.17 3.26
C LEU A 89 -15.20 -3.87 4.75
N HIS A 90 -15.08 -2.60 5.15
CA HIS A 90 -15.21 -2.21 6.56
C HIS A 90 -16.59 -2.51 7.14
N ARG A 91 -17.67 -2.30 6.37
CA ARG A 91 -19.02 -2.69 6.77
C ARG A 91 -19.19 -4.19 6.93
N THR A 92 -18.57 -4.99 6.04
CA THR A 92 -18.69 -6.45 6.05
C THR A 92 -17.89 -7.08 7.20
N VAL A 93 -16.67 -6.59 7.45
CA VAL A 93 -15.79 -7.10 8.50
C VAL A 93 -16.16 -6.52 9.87
N GLY A 94 -16.71 -5.30 9.90
CA GLY A 94 -17.06 -4.59 11.13
C GLY A 94 -15.85 -4.08 11.92
N ASN A 95 -14.70 -3.88 11.27
CA ASN A 95 -13.46 -3.47 11.93
C ASN A 95 -13.26 -1.94 12.02
N ALA A 96 -14.05 -1.15 11.31
CA ALA A 96 -14.04 0.30 11.39
C ALA A 96 -15.44 0.87 11.12
N ALA A 97 -15.80 1.94 11.82
CA ALA A 97 -16.98 2.72 11.50
C ALA A 97 -16.69 3.55 10.24
N VAL A 98 -17.58 3.50 9.25
CA VAL A 98 -17.46 4.25 8.00
C VAL A 98 -18.82 4.85 7.67
N GLY A 99 -19.04 6.07 8.14
CA GLY A 99 -20.23 6.89 7.95
C GLY A 99 -20.22 7.71 6.66
N GLU A 100 -21.31 8.42 6.41
CA GLU A 100 -21.50 9.25 5.21
C GLU A 100 -20.60 10.50 5.20
N GLU A 101 -20.23 11.02 6.37
CA GLU A 101 -19.37 12.21 6.48
C GLU A 101 -17.87 11.88 6.52
N ASP A 102 -17.51 10.60 6.59
CA ASP A 102 -16.10 10.18 6.62
C ASP A 102 -15.47 10.31 5.23
N CYS A 103 -14.39 11.09 5.14
CA CYS A 103 -13.59 11.22 3.93
C CYS A 103 -12.57 10.07 3.83
N ILE A 104 -12.52 9.42 2.67
CA ILE A 104 -11.48 8.42 2.36
C ILE A 104 -10.35 9.10 1.59
N VAL A 105 -9.12 8.94 2.08
CA VAL A 105 -7.89 9.41 1.44
C VAL A 105 -7.01 8.20 1.15
N VAL A 106 -6.50 8.10 -0.07
CA VAL A 106 -5.56 7.04 -0.47
C VAL A 106 -4.14 7.57 -0.61
N GLY A 107 -3.17 6.68 -0.40
CA GLY A 107 -1.76 6.95 -0.55
C GLY A 107 -1.00 5.67 -0.89
N SER A 108 0.24 5.84 -1.35
CA SER A 108 1.20 4.78 -1.66
C SER A 108 1.70 4.13 -0.36
N GLY A 109 0.84 3.29 0.22
CA GLY A 109 1.07 2.65 1.50
C GLY A 109 0.74 3.55 2.70
N SER A 110 0.54 2.91 3.85
CA SER A 110 0.24 3.60 5.11
C SER A 110 1.37 4.54 5.55
N SER A 111 2.62 4.25 5.19
CA SER A 111 3.76 5.13 5.48
C SER A 111 3.58 6.54 4.94
N GLN A 112 3.07 6.69 3.70
CA GLN A 112 2.76 8.01 3.15
C GLN A 112 1.61 8.68 3.90
N LEU A 113 0.58 7.92 4.25
CA LEU A 113 -0.60 8.45 4.96
C LEU A 113 -0.25 8.92 6.38
N ILE A 114 0.63 8.21 7.09
CA ILE A 114 1.12 8.63 8.41
C ILE A 114 1.84 9.97 8.31
N GLN A 115 2.75 10.12 7.33
CA GLN A 115 3.45 11.39 7.10
C GLN A 115 2.49 12.52 6.73
N ALA A 116 1.54 12.25 5.82
CA ALA A 116 0.55 13.22 5.41
C ALA A 116 -0.35 13.65 6.58
N ALA A 117 -0.76 12.72 7.44
CA ALA A 117 -1.56 13.02 8.63
C ALA A 117 -0.78 13.87 9.64
N LEU A 118 0.49 13.54 9.92
CA LEU A 118 1.35 14.33 10.80
C LEU A 118 1.57 15.75 10.25
N TYR A 119 1.78 15.88 8.94
CA TYR A 119 1.90 17.18 8.29
C TYR A 119 0.60 17.98 8.38
N ALA A 120 -0.56 17.37 8.10
CA ALA A 120 -1.86 18.02 8.17
C ALA A 120 -2.25 18.45 9.60
N LEU A 121 -1.77 17.74 10.62
CA LEU A 121 -1.97 18.08 12.04
C LEU A 121 -0.97 19.12 12.55
N SER A 122 0.12 19.37 11.83
CA SER A 122 1.11 20.37 12.20
C SER A 122 0.58 21.78 11.94
N ALA A 123 0.84 22.71 12.85
CA ALA A 123 0.46 24.10 12.66
C ALA A 123 1.37 24.76 11.59
N PRO A 124 0.80 25.28 10.47
CA PRO A 124 1.60 25.74 9.33
C PRO A 124 2.50 26.94 9.62
N ASP A 125 2.12 27.78 10.59
CA ASP A 125 2.84 29.02 10.96
C ASP A 125 3.42 28.97 12.37
N SER A 126 3.60 27.77 12.92
CA SER A 126 4.16 27.56 14.25
C SER A 126 5.68 27.49 14.19
N ASP A 127 6.35 28.38 14.93
CA ASP A 127 7.79 28.26 15.19
C ASP A 127 8.13 27.05 16.08
N GLN A 128 7.12 26.37 16.64
CA GLN A 128 7.26 25.17 17.46
C GLN A 128 7.11 23.91 16.60
N THR A 129 8.01 22.95 16.83
CA THR A 129 7.96 21.62 16.24
C THR A 129 6.85 20.79 16.88
N LEU A 130 6.09 20.05 16.06
CA LEU A 130 5.08 19.11 16.56
C LEU A 130 5.79 17.96 17.28
N SER A 131 5.46 17.74 18.56
CA SER A 131 5.93 16.57 19.29
C SER A 131 5.14 15.33 18.85
N VAL A 132 5.84 14.35 18.28
CA VAL A 132 5.27 13.08 17.83
C VAL A 132 5.79 11.96 18.74
N VAL A 133 4.88 11.28 19.43
CA VAL A 133 5.20 10.22 20.40
C VAL A 133 4.37 8.97 20.15
N CYS A 134 4.89 7.81 20.51
CA CYS A 134 4.22 6.50 20.44
C CYS A 134 4.51 5.69 21.70
N ALA A 135 3.53 4.92 22.18
CA ALA A 135 3.71 4.06 23.35
C ALA A 135 4.67 2.89 23.04
N CYS A 136 5.58 2.58 23.96
CA CYS A 136 6.53 1.48 23.82
C CYS A 136 5.89 0.11 24.16
N PRO A 137 6.17 -0.98 23.41
CA PRO A 137 6.96 -1.03 22.17
C PRO A 137 6.19 -0.47 20.96
N TYR A 138 6.88 0.29 20.11
CA TYR A 138 6.31 0.95 18.93
C TYR A 138 6.90 0.39 17.63
N TYR A 139 6.28 0.75 16.50
CA TYR A 139 6.75 0.32 15.19
C TYR A 139 8.03 1.08 14.81
N SER A 140 9.12 0.36 14.53
CA SER A 140 10.45 0.93 14.33
C SER A 140 10.51 1.95 13.19
N ALA A 141 9.74 1.76 12.11
CA ALA A 141 9.70 2.73 11.00
C ALA A 141 9.11 4.10 11.40
N GLN A 142 8.48 4.20 12.58
CA GLN A 142 8.06 5.50 13.13
C GLN A 142 9.25 6.31 13.66
N GLN A 143 10.42 5.69 13.89
CA GLN A 143 11.67 6.41 14.23
C GLN A 143 12.26 7.13 13.02
N ASP A 144 11.97 6.66 11.80
CA ASP A 144 12.44 7.27 10.55
C ASP A 144 11.58 8.49 10.15
N LEU A 145 10.44 8.70 10.82
CA LEU A 145 9.75 9.99 10.79
C LEU A 145 10.65 11.03 11.46
N PRO A 146 10.58 12.32 11.07
CA PRO A 146 11.42 13.38 11.65
C PRO A 146 11.22 13.44 13.17
N SER A 147 12.07 12.70 13.88
CA SER A 147 11.97 12.45 15.30
C SER A 147 12.73 13.54 16.02
N GLN A 148 12.03 14.40 16.75
CA GLN A 148 12.67 15.09 17.87
C GLN A 148 12.79 14.06 19.00
N ARG A 149 14.03 13.58 19.17
CA ARG A 149 14.50 12.77 20.29
C ARG A 149 14.00 13.41 21.59
N THR A 150 12.97 12.84 22.20
CA THR A 150 12.61 13.17 23.57
C THR A 150 13.48 12.29 24.46
N GLU A 151 14.53 12.87 25.04
CA GLU A 151 15.30 12.20 26.09
C GLU A 151 14.40 12.03 27.32
N VAL A 152 14.05 10.78 27.62
CA VAL A 152 13.45 10.43 28.91
C VAL A 152 14.62 10.26 29.88
N SER A 153 14.90 11.30 30.67
CA SER A 153 15.73 11.15 31.88
C SER A 153 14.89 10.43 32.94
N VAL A 154 15.43 9.32 33.44
CA VAL A 154 14.91 8.58 34.61
C VAL A 154 15.38 9.26 35.88
#